data_AF-A0A3L6PGA9-F1
#
_entry.id   AF-A0A3L6PGA9-F1
#
_cell.length_a   1.000
_cell.length_b   1.000
_cell.length_c   1.000
_cell.angle_alpha   90.00
_cell.angle_beta   90.00
_cell.angle_gamma   90.00
#
_symmetry.space_group_name_H-M   'P 1'
#
loop_
_entity.id
_entity.type
_entity.pdbx_description
1 polymer ?
#
loop_
_entity_poly.entity_id
_entity_poly.type
_entity_poly.pdbx_seq_one_letter_code
_entity_poly.pdbx_strand_id
1 'polypeptide(L)'
;MNPFGERSSTHSTWPVILTMYNLPTWLCPKRKYLLLSVLIQGPKHPGIDIDVFHEPLMQEMETLWKEAINIFDCSARQTFNLRAIIFVTIHDYQALFVLSRQIKGRTGCTVCVDGTVLSFLEGSRKLVYLGYRRFLVEGHRYRSKKFYNIFDGRPELHSAPVQRDGHYVFNMVRTI
;
A
#
# COMPACT_ATOMS: atom_id res chain seq x y z
N MET A 1 -11.05 15.60 -2.59
CA MET A 1 -10.93 16.96 -3.14
C MET A 1 -10.37 16.81 -4.55
N ASN A 2 -11.17 17.05 -5.58
CA ASN A 2 -10.71 17.04 -6.98
C ASN A 2 -10.14 18.44 -7.29
N PRO A 3 -8.88 18.59 -7.72
CA PRO A 3 -8.31 19.90 -8.06
C PRO A 3 -9.00 20.59 -9.24
N PHE A 4 -9.82 19.90 -10.02
CA PHE A 4 -10.46 20.41 -11.23
C PHE A 4 -11.90 20.89 -11.06
N GLY A 5 -12.38 21.04 -9.81
CA GLY A 5 -13.53 21.90 -9.55
C GLY A 5 -14.82 21.54 -10.29
N GLU A 6 -15.08 20.29 -10.66
CA GLU A 6 -16.39 19.88 -11.15
C GLU A 6 -16.72 18.46 -10.68
N ARG A 7 -18.00 18.21 -10.37
CA ARG A 7 -18.57 16.91 -9.97
C ARG A 7 -18.55 15.86 -11.09
N SER A 8 -17.62 15.99 -12.04
CA SER A 8 -17.39 15.05 -13.11
C SER A 8 -16.45 13.92 -12.65
N SER A 9 -16.93 12.68 -12.73
CA SER A 9 -16.17 11.46 -12.46
C SER A 9 -15.30 10.99 -13.63
N THR A 10 -15.11 11.82 -14.67
CA THR A 10 -14.33 11.46 -15.87
C THR A 10 -12.83 11.69 -15.72
N HIS A 11 -12.40 12.37 -14.65
CA HIS A 11 -10.99 12.65 -14.37
C HIS A 11 -10.57 12.00 -13.05
N SER A 12 -9.52 11.19 -13.10
CA SER A 12 -8.85 10.65 -11.92
C SER A 12 -7.53 11.42 -11.71
N THR A 13 -7.15 11.61 -10.45
CA THR A 13 -5.89 12.26 -10.09
C THR A 13 -5.29 11.48 -8.94
N TRP A 14 -4.00 11.18 -9.05
CA TRP A 14 -3.26 10.39 -8.09
C TRP A 14 -2.20 11.28 -7.44
N PRO A 15 -2.51 11.91 -6.29
CA PRO A 15 -1.56 12.71 -5.56
C PRO A 15 -0.66 11.84 -4.68
N VAL A 16 0.64 12.08 -4.73
CA VAL A 16 1.61 11.57 -3.76
C VAL A 16 1.89 12.70 -2.79
N ILE A 17 1.54 12.47 -1.52
CA ILE A 17 1.63 13.47 -0.47
C ILE A 17 2.56 12.96 0.60
N LEU A 18 3.54 13.79 0.96
CA LEU A 18 4.42 13.58 2.09
C LEU A 18 3.92 14.38 3.29
N THR A 19 4.09 13.80 4.47
CA THR A 19 3.83 14.47 5.75
C THR A 19 4.99 14.21 6.70
N MET A 20 5.38 15.24 7.45
CA MET A 20 6.47 15.14 8.41
C MET A 20 5.94 14.60 9.74
N TYR A 21 6.35 13.39 10.09
CA TYR A 21 5.90 12.75 11.34
C TYR A 21 6.63 13.20 12.60
N ASN A 22 7.65 14.07 12.47
CA ASN A 22 8.25 14.75 13.61
C ASN A 22 7.34 15.84 14.20
N LEU A 23 6.25 16.19 13.50
CA LEU A 23 5.24 17.10 14.01
C LEU A 23 4.28 16.36 14.94
N PRO A 24 3.68 17.07 15.91
CA PRO A 24 2.57 16.53 16.67
C PRO A 24 1.46 15.96 15.76
N THR A 25 0.90 14.82 16.15
CA THR A 25 -0.04 14.02 15.33
C THR A 25 -1.27 14.81 14.85
N TRP A 26 -1.72 15.79 15.63
CA TRP A 26 -2.85 16.67 15.26
C TRP A 26 -2.51 17.72 14.19
N LEU A 27 -1.22 17.95 13.93
CA LEU A 27 -0.73 18.83 12.87
C LEU A 27 -0.48 18.09 11.56
N CYS A 28 -0.03 16.82 11.60
CA CYS A 28 0.29 16.03 10.40
C CYS A 28 -0.78 16.06 9.28
N PRO A 29 -2.10 15.96 9.56
CA PRO A 29 -3.12 15.98 8.51
C PRO A 29 -3.55 17.40 8.08
N LYS A 30 -2.99 18.47 8.66
CA LYS A 30 -3.37 19.84 8.29
C LYS A 30 -2.74 20.19 6.95
N ARG A 31 -3.53 20.82 6.07
CA ARG A 31 -3.14 21.20 4.70
C ARG A 31 -1.79 21.93 4.61
N LYS A 32 -1.45 22.77 5.60
CA LYS A 32 -0.18 23.51 5.65
C LYS A 32 1.07 22.65 5.88
N TYR A 33 0.92 21.39 6.30
CA TYR A 33 2.02 20.45 6.55
C TYR A 33 2.00 19.25 5.60
N LEU A 34 1.15 19.29 4.57
CA LEU A 34 1.12 18.31 3.50
C LEU A 34 1.98 18.83 2.35
N LEU A 35 3.03 18.09 2.00
CA LEU A 35 3.87 18.40 0.85
C LEU A 35 3.39 17.53 -0.32
N LEU A 36 2.87 18.16 -1.37
CA LEU A 36 2.56 17.48 -2.61
C LEU A 36 3.88 17.25 -3.37
N SER A 37 4.33 16.00 -3.48
CA SER A 37 5.57 15.65 -4.18
C SER A 37 5.32 15.30 -5.65
N VAL A 38 4.26 14.54 -5.93
CA VAL A 38 3.90 14.12 -7.29
C VAL A 38 2.41 14.29 -7.51
N LEU A 39 2.03 14.80 -8.68
CA LEU A 39 0.63 14.88 -9.10
C LEU A 39 0.49 14.19 -10.45
N ILE A 40 0.02 12.94 -10.44
CA ILE A 40 -0.19 12.18 -11.67
C ILE A 40 -1.62 12.44 -12.15
N GLN A 41 -1.73 13.11 -13.30
CA GLN A 41 -2.99 13.36 -13.96
C GLN A 41 -3.36 12.17 -14.85
N GLY A 42 -4.63 11.76 -14.84
CA GLY A 42 -5.10 10.85 -15.87
C GLY A 42 -6.50 10.31 -15.59
N PRO A 43 -7.37 10.18 -16.59
CA PRO A 43 -8.60 9.40 -16.44
C PRO A 43 -8.32 7.90 -16.22
N LYS A 44 -7.07 7.45 -16.43
CA LYS A 44 -6.61 6.06 -16.31
C LYS A 44 -5.51 5.96 -15.26
N HIS A 45 -5.45 4.84 -14.56
CA HIS A 45 -4.42 4.60 -13.55
C HIS A 45 -3.03 4.43 -14.20
N PRO A 46 -1.95 4.91 -13.54
CA PRO A 46 -0.60 4.93 -14.11
C PRO A 46 -0.02 3.53 -14.35
N GLY A 47 -0.52 2.51 -13.64
CA GLY A 47 -0.05 1.14 -13.85
C GLY A 47 1.41 0.97 -13.54
N ILE A 48 2.08 0.18 -14.37
CA ILE A 48 3.45 -0.21 -14.11
C ILE A 48 4.36 1.02 -14.06
N ASP A 49 4.02 2.08 -14.81
CA ASP A 49 4.79 3.32 -14.98
C ASP A 49 4.75 4.26 -13.77
N ILE A 50 4.11 3.86 -12.64
CA ILE A 50 4.11 4.67 -11.41
C ILE A 50 5.52 4.89 -10.85
N ASP A 51 6.43 3.94 -11.10
CA ASP A 51 7.82 4.00 -10.67
C ASP A 51 8.57 5.17 -11.33
N VAL A 52 8.32 5.43 -12.62
CA VAL A 52 8.90 6.58 -13.34
C VAL A 52 8.55 7.90 -12.65
N PHE A 53 7.32 8.02 -12.14
CA PHE A 53 6.89 9.22 -11.42
C PHE A 53 7.46 9.30 -9.99
N HIS A 54 7.78 8.16 -9.38
CA HIS A 54 8.32 8.08 -8.01
C HIS A 54 9.85 8.13 -7.98
N GLU A 55 10.53 7.81 -9.08
CA GLU A 55 11.99 7.75 -9.16
C GLU A 55 12.67 9.04 -8.67
N PRO A 56 12.26 10.25 -9.11
CA PRO A 56 12.88 11.49 -8.62
C PRO A 56 12.73 11.65 -7.10
N LEU A 57 11.54 11.32 -6.57
CA LEU A 57 11.27 11.38 -5.14
C LEU A 57 12.14 10.39 -4.36
N MET A 58 12.31 9.18 -4.87
CA MET A 58 13.13 8.15 -4.22
C MET A 58 14.62 8.53 -4.23
N GLN A 59 15.11 9.13 -5.32
CA GLN A 59 16.47 9.66 -5.41
C GLN A 59 16.70 10.78 -4.38
N GLU A 60 15.77 11.73 -4.24
CA GLU A 60 15.87 12.79 -3.23
C GLU A 60 15.87 12.22 -1.80
N MET A 61 15.03 11.21 -1.52
CA MET A 61 14.99 10.55 -0.22
C MET A 61 16.27 9.78 0.09
N GLU A 62 16.88 9.16 -0.92
CA GLU A 62 18.18 8.51 -0.80
C GLU A 62 19.30 9.51 -0.47
N THR A 63 19.33 10.65 -1.16
CA THR A 63 20.29 11.75 -0.88
C THR A 63 20.09 12.29 0.53
N LEU A 64 18.85 12.57 0.94
CA LEU A 64 18.52 13.00 2.30
C LEU A 64 18.99 11.98 3.35
N TRP A 65 18.85 10.69 3.09
CA TRP A 65 19.26 9.66 4.03
C TRP A 65 20.78 9.45 4.10
N LYS A 66 21.47 9.40 2.95
CA LYS A 66 22.90 9.07 2.86
C LYS A 66 23.78 10.29 3.11
N GLU A 67 23.56 11.37 2.38
CA GLU A 67 24.44 12.54 2.34
C GLU A 67 24.07 13.55 3.44
N ALA A 68 22.77 13.64 3.77
CA ALA A 68 22.17 14.73 4.54
C ALA A 68 22.31 16.09 3.84
N ILE A 69 21.31 16.95 4.02
CA ILE A 69 21.31 18.28 3.38
C ILE A 69 21.37 19.33 4.48
N ASN A 70 22.28 20.29 4.33
CA ASN A 70 22.37 21.43 5.25
C ASN A 70 21.21 22.39 4.98
N ILE A 71 20.33 22.55 5.97
CA ILE A 71 19.14 23.38 5.89
C ILE A 71 19.12 24.36 7.05
N PHE A 72 18.63 25.56 6.78
CA PHE A 72 18.41 26.60 7.79
C PHE A 72 17.01 26.46 8.40
N ASP A 73 16.94 26.29 9.72
CA ASP A 73 15.69 26.35 10.48
C ASP A 73 15.37 27.81 10.83
N CYS A 74 14.33 28.38 10.23
CA CYS A 74 13.86 29.72 10.53
C CYS A 74 13.38 29.91 11.98
N SER A 75 12.85 28.85 12.61
CA SER A 75 12.34 28.89 13.98
C SER A 75 13.47 28.93 14.99
N ALA A 76 14.48 28.06 14.84
CA ALA A 76 15.64 28.01 15.71
C ALA A 76 16.77 28.97 15.30
N ARG A 77 16.67 29.60 14.12
CA ARG A 77 17.68 30.48 13.52
C ARG A 77 19.08 29.85 13.43
N GLN A 78 19.13 28.55 13.14
CA GLN A 78 20.37 27.79 13.04
C GLN A 78 20.34 26.87 11.83
N THR A 79 21.51 26.54 11.31
CA THR A 79 21.67 25.49 10.31
C THR A 79 21.77 24.13 10.99
N PHE A 80 21.19 23.12 10.35
CA PHE A 80 21.31 21.73 10.78
C PHE A 80 21.37 20.81 9.56
N ASN A 81 21.93 19.62 9.74
CA ASN A 81 21.95 18.60 8.70
C ASN A 81 20.65 17.80 8.76
N LEU A 82 19.77 18.01 7.79
CA LEU A 82 18.53 17.25 7.66
C LEU A 82 18.84 15.86 7.09
N ARG A 83 18.40 14.84 7.82
CA ARG A 83 18.23 13.47 7.31
C ARG A 83 16.75 13.10 7.40
N ALA A 84 16.23 12.42 6.38
CA ALA A 84 14.85 11.98 6.34
C ALA A 84 14.77 10.55 5.81
N ILE A 85 13.76 9.81 6.28
CA ILE A 85 13.40 8.49 5.78
C ILE A 85 11.89 8.39 5.60
N ILE A 86 11.46 7.62 4.61
CA ILE A 86 10.08 7.16 4.51
C ILE A 86 9.95 5.95 5.44
N PHE A 87 9.25 6.09 6.56
CA PHE A 87 9.04 4.97 7.50
C PHE A 87 7.67 4.30 7.33
N VAL A 88 6.68 4.98 6.76
CA VAL A 88 5.34 4.44 6.50
C VAL A 88 4.77 5.01 5.21
N THR A 89 4.04 4.18 4.47
CA THR A 89 3.23 4.61 3.33
C THR A 89 1.76 4.32 3.62
N ILE A 90 0.89 5.27 3.29
CA ILE A 90 -0.56 5.12 3.44
C ILE A 90 -1.16 5.15 2.03
N HIS A 91 -1.84 4.05 1.67
CA HIS A 91 -2.41 3.86 0.35
C HIS A 91 -3.67 2.99 0.47
N ASP A 92 -4.58 3.12 -0.48
CA ASP A 92 -5.68 2.18 -0.63
C ASP A 92 -5.21 0.90 -1.36
N TYR A 93 -6.10 -0.08 -1.50
CA TYR A 93 -5.77 -1.33 -2.21
C TYR A 93 -5.38 -1.10 -3.67
N GLN A 94 -5.99 -0.11 -4.34
CA GLN A 94 -5.70 0.14 -5.74
C GLN A 94 -4.27 0.65 -5.90
N ALA A 95 -3.87 1.66 -5.13
CA ALA A 95 -2.51 2.17 -5.04
C ALA A 95 -1.51 1.07 -4.63
N LEU A 96 -1.85 0.22 -3.67
CA LEU A 96 -1.01 -0.91 -3.28
C LEU A 96 -0.74 -1.87 -4.43
N PHE A 97 -1.75 -2.17 -5.25
CA PHE A 97 -1.56 -3.03 -6.43
C PHE A 97 -0.61 -2.40 -7.45
N VAL A 98 -0.66 -1.08 -7.62
CA VAL A 98 0.26 -0.36 -8.50
C VAL A 98 1.69 -0.41 -7.96
N LEU A 99 1.85 -0.10 -6.67
CA LEU A 99 3.16 0.03 -6.03
C LEU A 99 3.86 -1.31 -5.81
N SER A 100 3.10 -2.35 -5.42
CA SER A 100 3.68 -3.66 -5.14
C SER A 100 4.03 -4.45 -6.40
N ARG A 101 3.43 -4.10 -7.56
CA ARG A 101 3.54 -4.80 -8.86
C ARG A 101 3.13 -6.28 -8.88
N GLN A 102 3.13 -6.97 -7.74
CA GLN A 102 2.96 -8.42 -7.60
C GLN A 102 1.59 -8.84 -7.07
N ILE A 103 0.88 -7.91 -6.44
CA ILE A 103 -0.41 -8.18 -5.80
C ILE A 103 -1.49 -7.81 -6.82
N LYS A 104 -1.71 -8.66 -7.82
CA LYS A 104 -2.75 -8.41 -8.84
C LYS A 104 -3.53 -9.68 -9.18
N GLY A 105 -4.86 -9.55 -9.18
CA GLY A 105 -5.74 -10.63 -9.64
C GLY A 105 -5.75 -11.83 -8.70
N ARG A 106 -4.93 -12.85 -8.97
CA ARG A 106 -4.97 -14.12 -8.22
C ARG A 106 -4.20 -14.08 -6.90
N THR A 107 -3.23 -13.17 -6.76
CA THR A 107 -2.39 -12.99 -5.58
C THR A 107 -2.73 -11.70 -4.82
N GLY A 108 -4.01 -11.32 -4.77
CA GLY A 108 -4.43 -10.03 -4.23
C GLY A 108 -4.30 -9.85 -2.71
N CYS A 109 -4.01 -10.91 -1.95
CA CYS A 109 -3.84 -10.80 -0.50
C CYS A 109 -2.38 -10.48 -0.16
N THR A 110 -2.16 -9.33 0.46
CA THR A 110 -0.83 -8.85 0.90
C THR A 110 -0.19 -9.71 1.98
N VAL A 111 -1.01 -10.45 2.73
CA VAL A 111 -0.56 -11.34 3.81
C VAL A 111 -0.25 -12.73 3.27
N CYS A 112 -1.14 -13.28 2.44
CA CYS A 112 -0.98 -14.63 1.92
C CYS A 112 0.03 -14.68 0.76
N VAL A 113 0.07 -13.64 -0.08
CA VAL A 113 0.84 -13.58 -1.33
C VAL A 113 0.61 -14.84 -2.17
N ASP A 114 1.57 -15.75 -2.24
CA ASP A 114 1.48 -17.03 -2.97
C ASP A 114 0.44 -17.98 -2.38
N GLY A 115 0.16 -17.87 -1.09
CA GLY A 115 -0.85 -18.67 -0.39
C GLY A 115 -2.28 -18.15 -0.53
N THR A 116 -2.54 -17.23 -1.45
CA THR A 116 -3.86 -16.62 -1.64
C THR A 116 -4.87 -17.66 -2.13
N VAL A 117 -5.87 -17.96 -1.31
CA VAL A 117 -6.96 -18.87 -1.67
C VAL A 117 -8.06 -18.08 -2.35
N LEU A 118 -8.30 -18.41 -3.62
CA LEU A 118 -9.27 -17.75 -4.48
C LEU A 118 -10.35 -18.72 -4.95
N SER A 119 -11.54 -18.18 -5.16
CA SER A 119 -12.65 -18.86 -5.82
C SER A 119 -13.22 -17.96 -6.89
N PHE A 120 -13.58 -18.54 -8.04
CA PHE A 120 -14.28 -17.82 -9.10
C PHE A 120 -15.78 -18.06 -8.95
N LEU A 121 -16.54 -16.99 -8.83
CA LEU A 121 -18.00 -17.04 -8.79
C LEU A 121 -18.53 -16.91 -10.21
N GLU A 122 -18.99 -18.02 -10.80
CA GLU A 122 -19.47 -18.06 -12.19
C GLU A 122 -20.61 -17.07 -12.43
N GLY A 123 -21.58 -17.00 -11.52
CA GLY A 123 -22.76 -16.13 -11.66
C GLY A 123 -22.44 -14.64 -11.75
N SER A 124 -21.41 -14.18 -11.01
CA SER A 124 -21.00 -12.76 -11.04
C SER A 124 -19.75 -12.50 -11.87
N ARG A 125 -19.09 -13.54 -12.39
CA ARG A 125 -17.77 -13.50 -13.05
C ARG A 125 -16.70 -12.76 -12.24
N LYS A 126 -16.71 -12.95 -10.91
CA LYS A 126 -15.79 -12.28 -9.98
C LYS A 126 -14.87 -13.29 -9.30
N LEU A 127 -13.63 -12.88 -9.08
CA LEU A 127 -12.71 -13.55 -8.16
C LEU A 127 -12.97 -13.06 -6.75
N VAL A 128 -13.08 -13.99 -5.80
CA VAL A 128 -13.25 -13.71 -4.38
C VAL A 128 -12.21 -14.49 -3.57
N TYR A 129 -11.77 -13.91 -2.46
CA TYR A 129 -10.80 -14.52 -1.55
C TYR A 129 -11.54 -15.13 -0.36
N LEU A 130 -11.67 -16.46 -0.34
CA LEU A 130 -12.52 -17.17 0.63
C LEU A 130 -11.77 -17.91 1.73
N GLY A 131 -10.45 -18.09 1.60
CA GLY A 131 -9.64 -18.79 2.61
C GLY A 131 -9.25 -17.94 3.81
N TYR A 132 -10.18 -17.20 4.40
CA TYR A 132 -9.94 -16.30 5.54
C TYR A 132 -10.11 -17.00 6.90
N ARG A 133 -10.74 -18.19 6.97
CA ARG A 133 -10.93 -18.89 8.25
C ARG A 133 -9.65 -19.53 8.76
N ARG A 134 -8.67 -19.77 7.89
CA ARG A 134 -7.31 -20.21 8.27
C ARG A 134 -6.58 -19.25 9.21
N PHE A 135 -6.99 -17.98 9.29
CA PHE A 135 -6.43 -17.01 10.25
C PHE A 135 -6.99 -17.17 11.66
N LEU A 136 -8.10 -17.91 11.82
CA LEU A 136 -8.65 -18.24 13.13
C LEU A 136 -7.81 -19.35 13.76
N VAL A 137 -7.72 -19.30 15.10
CA VAL A 137 -7.03 -20.32 15.90
C VAL A 137 -7.54 -21.72 15.54
N GLU A 138 -6.66 -22.70 15.58
CA GLU A 138 -7.02 -24.09 15.36
C GLU A 138 -8.11 -24.54 16.35
N GLY A 139 -9.08 -25.32 15.88
CA GLY A 139 -10.25 -25.70 16.67
C GLY A 139 -11.34 -24.62 16.83
N HIS A 140 -11.16 -23.42 16.27
CA HIS A 140 -12.20 -22.38 16.32
C HIS A 140 -13.53 -22.86 15.72
N ARG A 141 -14.66 -22.46 16.31
CA ARG A 141 -16.00 -22.95 15.93
C ARG A 141 -16.31 -22.83 14.43
N TYR A 142 -15.87 -21.75 13.79
CA TYR A 142 -16.07 -21.52 12.35
C TYR A 142 -15.18 -22.35 11.42
N ARG A 143 -14.14 -23.02 11.96
CA ARG A 143 -13.33 -24.02 11.25
C ARG A 143 -13.93 -25.42 11.33
N SER A 144 -14.95 -25.64 12.16
CA SER A 144 -15.61 -26.94 12.30
C SER A 144 -16.51 -27.28 11.12
N LYS A 145 -16.69 -28.59 10.86
CA LYS A 145 -17.52 -29.12 9.78
C LYS A 145 -18.95 -28.56 9.78
N LYS A 146 -19.49 -28.26 10.97
CA LYS A 146 -20.84 -27.69 11.14
C LYS A 146 -21.05 -26.39 10.37
N PHE A 147 -19.99 -25.60 10.17
CA PHE A 147 -20.08 -24.28 9.53
C PHE A 147 -19.69 -24.29 8.05
N TYR A 148 -19.29 -25.41 7.46
CA TYR A 148 -18.82 -25.44 6.06
C TYR A 148 -19.89 -24.96 5.08
N ASN A 149 -21.15 -25.37 5.29
CA ASN A 149 -22.27 -25.01 4.41
C ASN A 149 -22.66 -23.53 4.50
N ILE A 150 -22.21 -22.80 5.53
CA ILE A 150 -22.45 -21.35 5.68
C ILE A 150 -21.41 -20.55 4.89
N PHE A 151 -20.29 -21.18 4.52
CA PHE A 151 -19.19 -20.58 3.77
C PHE A 151 -19.11 -21.20 2.36
N ASP A 152 -17.93 -21.62 1.92
CA ASP A 152 -17.66 -22.16 0.59
C ASP A 152 -17.82 -23.68 0.48
N GLY A 153 -18.34 -24.33 1.53
CA GLY A 153 -18.53 -25.78 1.59
C GLY A 153 -17.24 -26.58 1.73
N ARG A 154 -16.06 -25.93 1.80
CA ARG A 154 -14.76 -26.61 1.82
C ARG A 154 -14.13 -26.61 3.22
N PRO A 155 -13.38 -27.66 3.58
CA PRO A 155 -12.59 -27.67 4.80
C PRO A 155 -11.35 -26.75 4.67
N GLU A 156 -11.18 -25.83 5.62
CA GLU A 156 -9.98 -24.97 5.75
C GLU A 156 -9.04 -25.50 6.84
N LEU A 157 -8.32 -26.59 6.51
CA LEU A 157 -7.42 -27.29 7.44
C LEU A 157 -6.02 -26.65 7.52
N HIS A 158 -5.64 -25.85 6.53
CA HIS A 158 -4.34 -25.20 6.52
C HIS A 158 -4.19 -24.21 7.69
N SER A 159 -2.97 -24.07 8.20
CA SER A 159 -2.62 -23.04 9.15
C SER A 159 -2.69 -21.64 8.51
N ALA A 160 -2.68 -20.61 9.36
CA ALA A 160 -2.50 -19.24 8.89
C ALA A 160 -1.24 -19.13 8.01
N PRO A 161 -1.25 -18.29 6.96
CA PRO A 161 -0.05 -18.03 6.18
C PRO A 161 1.08 -17.54 7.08
N VAL A 162 2.31 -17.96 6.78
CA VAL A 162 3.50 -17.47 7.48
C VAL A 162 3.61 -15.97 7.21
N GLN A 163 3.77 -15.16 8.26
CA GLN A 163 4.05 -13.75 8.10
C GLN A 163 5.36 -13.59 7.32
N ARG A 164 5.28 -12.91 6.18
CA ARG A 164 6.44 -12.62 5.34
C ARG A 164 7.10 -11.35 5.83
N ASP A 165 8.43 -11.35 5.86
CA ASP A 165 9.22 -10.20 6.23
C ASP A 165 9.61 -9.37 5.01
N GLY A 166 10.25 -8.23 5.25
CA GLY A 166 10.73 -7.35 4.19
C GLY A 166 11.75 -8.04 3.26
N HIS A 167 12.58 -8.95 3.76
CA HIS A 167 13.57 -9.66 2.94
C HIS A 167 12.91 -10.61 1.94
N TYR A 168 11.87 -11.34 2.35
CA TYR A 168 11.11 -12.18 1.45
C TYR A 168 10.54 -11.36 0.28
N VAL A 169 9.86 -10.26 0.61
CA VAL A 169 9.26 -9.37 -0.40
C VAL A 169 10.34 -8.76 -1.30
N PHE A 170 11.44 -8.27 -0.74
CA PHE A 170 12.57 -7.72 -1.49
C PHE A 170 13.14 -8.75 -2.49
N ASN A 171 13.35 -9.99 -2.05
CA ASN A 171 13.86 -11.05 -2.91
C ASN A 171 12.92 -11.38 -4.07
N MET A 172 11.60 -11.24 -3.89
CA MET A 172 10.62 -11.43 -4.97
C MET A 172 10.71 -10.36 -6.04
N VAL A 173 11.11 -9.13 -5.70
CA VAL A 173 11.12 -7.98 -6.63
C VAL A 173 12.51 -7.58 -7.11
N ARG A 174 13.59 -8.10 -6.49
CA ARG A 174 14.99 -7.75 -6.80
C ARG A 174 15.39 -8.01 -8.26
N THR A 175 14.76 -8.97 -8.92
CA THR A 175 15.07 -9.37 -10.30
C THR A 175 14.15 -8.73 -11.35
N ILE A 176 13.22 -7.88 -10.92
CA ILE A 176 12.39 -7.06 -11.79
C ILE A 176 13.14 -5.75 -12.05
#